data_AF-A0A9W6Y8X5-F1
#
_entry.id   AF-A0A9W6Y8X5-F1
#
_cell.length_a   1.000
_cell.length_b   1.000
_cell.length_c   1.000
_cell.angle_alpha   90.00
_cell.angle_beta   90.00
_cell.angle_gamma   90.00
#
_symmetry.space_group_name_H-M   'P 1'
#
loop_
_entity.id
_entity.type
_entity.pdbx_description
1 polymer ?
#
loop_
_entity_poly.entity_id
_entity_poly.type
_entity_poly.pdbx_seq_one_letter_code
_entity_poly.pdbx_strand_id
1 'polypeptide(L)'
;MYRQNEGGSEIFTAFAMYGYLGVVKFLYDTGRIEPEVIRKGFVMAALGNSVDVMEFLLDTGHITTKDFDEAFTHAVNLPNKCTQALRFLCDKKRVSPAAVNQAFQSTLSYTSIKFLYENECISNEAIVAAFKNAAGCGGDNRFGTSYTKEQVKIAMLLCKDNGIPPAVIDEACVSAARNGQIKLFMCLSGDSRISPGKISEAFVAATTNGHLKVVKYLRRDTRISLDALNDAFVNSAGLFRTAIMKRLYSKERLFPETIFKAFTEAASHGSMGNVQELAKYLSVEAHVPSSLKCKAFIYSATLSRQCVVETLGEQENSVWPLQTLKQALDAAQDEGIKNYIRKKLCDQLVDPVFPGRFDAVATLIANWTRAE
;
A
#
# COMPACT_ATOMS: atom_id res chain seq x y z
N MET A 1 56.18 13.69 9.96
CA MET A 1 55.70 15.10 9.96
C MET A 1 54.25 15.15 9.48
N TYR A 2 53.28 14.69 10.27
CA TYR A 2 51.87 14.55 9.82
C TYR A 2 50.84 14.80 10.95
N ARG A 3 51.03 15.81 11.82
CA ARG A 3 50.08 16.04 12.94
C ARG A 3 49.80 17.49 13.36
N GLN A 4 50.33 18.51 12.67
CA GLN A 4 50.05 19.92 13.06
C GLN A 4 49.02 20.65 12.18
N ASN A 5 48.62 20.12 11.02
CA ASN A 5 47.68 20.79 10.10
C ASN A 5 46.20 20.34 10.21
N GLU A 6 45.90 19.25 10.93
CA GLU A 6 44.51 18.76 11.02
C GLU A 6 43.61 19.71 11.82
N GLY A 7 44.07 20.22 12.96
CA GLY A 7 43.29 21.13 13.80
C GLY A 7 42.95 22.46 13.12
N GLY A 8 43.86 23.04 12.33
CA GLY A 8 43.61 24.29 11.61
C GLY A 8 42.59 24.15 10.48
N SER A 9 42.62 23.01 9.78
CA SER A 9 41.68 22.66 8.71
C SER A 9 40.26 22.42 9.25
N GLU A 10 40.15 21.71 10.37
CA GLU A 10 38.87 21.49 11.05
C GLU A 10 38.27 22.79 11.59
N ILE A 11 39.09 23.65 12.18
CA ILE A 11 38.66 24.96 12.70
C ILE A 11 38.13 25.85 11.57
N PHE A 12 38.84 25.94 10.45
CA PHE A 12 38.41 26.75 9.30
C PHE A 12 37.05 26.29 8.77
N THR A 13 36.89 24.98 8.54
CA THR A 13 35.66 24.42 7.99
C THR A 13 34.48 24.49 8.96
N ALA A 14 34.72 24.37 10.27
CA ALA A 14 33.70 24.60 11.29
C ALA A 14 33.23 26.06 11.32
N PHE A 15 34.15 27.02 11.31
CA PHE A 15 33.79 28.44 11.28
C PHE A 15 33.05 28.82 9.99
N ALA A 16 33.39 28.19 8.86
CA ALA A 16 32.65 28.34 7.62
C ALA A 16 31.22 27.79 7.73
N MET A 17 31.04 26.61 8.33
CA MET A 17 29.71 26.02 8.57
C MET A 17 28.82 26.91 9.47
N TYR A 18 29.39 27.49 10.52
CA TYR A 18 28.61 28.34 11.44
C TYR A 18 28.48 29.80 10.98
N GLY A 19 29.02 30.17 9.82
CA GLY A 19 28.85 31.49 9.23
C GLY A 19 29.72 32.59 9.83
N TYR A 20 30.83 32.26 10.48
CA TYR A 20 31.73 33.24 11.09
C TYR A 20 32.67 33.88 10.05
N LEU A 21 32.10 34.68 9.13
CA LEU A 21 32.81 35.28 7.99
C LEU A 21 34.10 36.01 8.39
N GLY A 22 34.08 36.81 9.47
CA GLY A 22 35.26 37.54 9.93
C GLY A 22 36.42 36.63 10.30
N VAL A 23 36.13 35.49 10.95
CA VAL A 23 37.14 34.49 11.32
C VAL A 23 37.64 33.75 10.09
N VAL A 24 36.74 33.40 9.16
CA VAL A 24 37.10 32.74 7.89
C VAL A 24 38.05 33.62 7.06
N LYS A 25 37.74 34.92 6.93
CA LYS A 25 38.61 35.90 6.25
C LYS A 25 39.98 36.00 6.93
N PHE A 26 40.00 36.20 8.24
CA PHE A 26 41.25 36.28 9.01
C PHE A 26 42.13 35.03 8.82
N LEU A 27 41.53 33.84 8.88
CA LEU A 27 42.27 32.59 8.70
C LEU A 27 42.78 32.44 7.26
N TYR A 28 41.98 32.81 6.24
CA TYR A 28 42.40 32.83 4.85
C TYR A 28 43.58 33.78 4.62
N ASP A 29 43.52 35.00 5.17
CA ASP A 29 44.54 36.03 5.04
C ASP A 29 45.89 35.64 5.67
N THR A 30 45.93 34.63 6.54
CA THR A 30 47.21 34.07 7.04
C THR A 30 48.04 33.41 5.94
N GLY A 31 47.45 33.08 4.78
CA GLY A 31 48.08 32.40 3.67
C GLY A 31 48.41 30.93 3.92
N ARG A 32 47.97 30.36 5.05
CA ARG A 32 48.28 28.98 5.47
C ARG A 32 47.19 27.97 5.11
N ILE A 33 46.07 28.44 4.54
CA ILE A 33 44.93 27.60 4.20
C ILE A 33 45.13 27.01 2.81
N GLU A 34 45.26 25.69 2.73
CA GLU A 34 45.41 24.98 1.47
C GLU A 34 44.12 25.06 0.64
N PRO A 35 44.19 25.05 -0.71
CA PRO A 35 43.00 25.11 -1.57
C PRO A 35 41.95 24.04 -1.27
N GLU A 36 42.35 22.83 -0.86
CA GLU A 36 41.42 21.76 -0.46
C GLU A 36 40.53 22.17 0.73
N VAL A 37 41.11 22.89 1.70
CA VAL A 37 40.41 23.35 2.91
C VAL A 37 39.42 24.46 2.56
N ILE A 38 39.76 25.31 1.58
CA ILE A 38 38.87 26.35 1.04
C ILE A 38 37.66 25.69 0.36
N ARG A 39 37.91 24.67 -0.49
CA ARG A 39 36.87 23.90 -1.17
C ARG A 39 35.93 23.20 -0.18
N LYS A 40 36.48 22.50 0.81
CA LYS A 40 35.69 21.89 1.88
C LYS A 40 34.94 22.94 2.70
N GLY A 41 35.55 24.09 2.98
CA GLY A 41 34.93 25.22 3.66
C GLY A 41 33.70 25.75 2.93
N PHE A 42 33.75 25.82 1.60
CA PHE A 42 32.62 26.23 0.77
C PHE A 42 31.45 25.24 0.88
N VAL A 43 31.72 23.93 0.81
CA VAL A 43 30.71 22.88 1.00
C VAL A 43 30.10 22.96 2.40
N MET A 44 30.92 23.16 3.43
CA MET A 44 30.46 23.29 4.82
C MET A 44 29.64 24.57 5.04
N ALA A 45 30.00 25.68 4.40
CA ALA A 45 29.21 26.91 4.43
C ALA A 45 27.83 26.72 3.79
N ALA A 46 27.73 25.94 2.71
CA ALA A 46 26.44 25.58 2.11
C ALA A 46 25.58 24.71 3.05
N LEU A 47 26.20 23.72 3.71
CA LEU A 47 25.54 22.91 4.75
C LEU A 47 25.07 23.77 5.93
N GLY A 48 25.85 24.79 6.28
CA GLY A 48 25.55 25.81 7.28
C GLY A 48 24.55 26.87 6.87
N ASN A 49 24.11 26.88 5.60
CA ASN A 49 23.29 27.93 5.01
C ASN A 49 23.88 29.35 5.18
N SER A 50 25.20 29.49 5.05
CA SER A 50 25.94 30.74 5.25
C SER A 50 26.38 31.38 3.93
N VAL A 51 25.47 32.14 3.30
CA VAL A 51 25.69 32.72 1.95
C VAL A 51 26.89 33.68 1.91
N ASP A 52 27.08 34.52 2.93
CA ASP A 52 28.18 35.49 2.93
C ASP A 52 29.56 34.81 2.92
N VAL A 53 29.68 33.66 3.60
CA VAL A 53 30.89 32.83 3.57
C VAL A 53 31.04 32.15 2.22
N MET A 54 29.95 31.61 1.65
CA MET A 54 29.98 31.00 0.32
C MET A 54 30.41 32.01 -0.75
N GLU A 55 29.90 33.24 -0.71
CA GLU A 55 30.27 34.31 -1.63
C GLU A 55 31.76 34.63 -1.53
N PHE A 56 32.27 34.88 -0.32
CA PHE A 56 33.70 35.12 -0.11
C PHE A 56 34.57 33.97 -0.62
N LEU A 57 34.24 32.73 -0.27
CA LEU A 57 35.03 31.56 -0.68
C LEU A 57 34.94 31.32 -2.19
N LEU A 58 33.81 31.64 -2.83
CA LEU A 58 33.65 31.56 -4.28
C LEU A 58 34.55 32.58 -5.01
N ASP A 59 34.66 33.80 -4.48
CA ASP A 59 35.46 34.88 -5.03
C ASP A 59 36.97 34.60 -4.96
N THR A 60 37.42 33.67 -4.11
CA THR A 60 38.84 33.23 -4.07
C THR A 60 39.28 32.50 -5.34
N GLY A 61 38.35 32.04 -6.18
CA GLY A 61 38.64 31.35 -7.44
C GLY A 61 39.09 29.89 -7.29
N HIS A 62 39.13 29.34 -6.07
CA HIS A 62 39.56 27.96 -5.83
C HIS A 62 38.45 26.90 -5.97
N ILE A 63 37.18 27.32 -6.07
CA ILE A 63 36.01 26.42 -6.08
C ILE A 63 35.82 25.79 -7.46
N THR A 64 35.94 24.47 -7.54
CA THR A 64 35.72 23.71 -8.77
C THR A 64 34.23 23.43 -8.98
N THR A 65 33.85 22.99 -10.18
CA THR A 65 32.47 22.57 -10.47
C THR A 65 32.02 21.42 -9.56
N LYS A 66 32.92 20.49 -9.21
CA LYS A 66 32.59 19.36 -8.34
C LYS A 66 32.21 19.82 -6.94
N ASP A 67 32.97 20.75 -6.36
CA ASP A 67 32.66 21.29 -5.03
C ASP A 67 31.37 22.11 -5.04
N PHE A 68 31.11 22.80 -6.16
CA PHE A 68 29.88 23.56 -6.36
C PHE A 68 28.65 22.63 -6.41
N ASP A 69 28.74 21.53 -7.14
CA ASP A 69 27.70 20.49 -7.22
C ASP A 69 27.50 19.76 -5.88
N GLU A 70 28.57 19.53 -5.13
CA GLU A 70 28.52 18.94 -3.78
C GLU A 70 27.83 19.88 -2.78
N ALA A 71 28.22 21.16 -2.77
CA ALA A 71 27.56 22.20 -1.97
C ALA A 71 26.07 22.31 -2.30
N PHE A 72 25.71 22.22 -3.58
CA PHE A 72 24.31 22.21 -4.04
C PHE A 72 23.55 21.00 -3.50
N THR A 73 24.14 19.80 -3.60
CA THR A 73 23.53 18.56 -3.08
C THR A 73 23.27 18.64 -1.58
N HIS A 74 24.18 19.23 -0.81
CA HIS A 74 23.96 19.48 0.62
C HIS A 74 22.84 20.48 0.86
N ALA A 75 22.82 21.61 0.15
CA ALA A 75 21.82 22.65 0.31
C ALA A 75 20.39 22.15 0.01
N VAL A 76 20.21 21.29 -0.99
CA VAL A 76 18.91 20.69 -1.37
C VAL A 76 18.32 19.83 -0.26
N ASN A 77 19.17 19.14 0.51
CA ASN A 77 18.78 18.13 1.50
C ASN A 77 18.70 18.69 2.94
N LEU A 78 18.87 19.99 3.12
CA LEU A 78 18.72 20.61 4.44
C LEU A 78 17.28 20.47 4.95
N PRO A 79 17.09 20.18 6.27
CA PRO A 79 15.77 19.98 6.87
C PRO A 79 14.93 21.27 6.91
N ASN A 80 15.59 22.42 6.80
CA ASN A 80 14.95 23.73 6.74
C ASN A 80 14.60 24.06 5.29
N LYS A 81 13.31 24.34 5.06
CA LYS A 81 12.70 24.68 3.75
C LYS A 81 13.59 25.58 2.88
N CYS A 82 13.70 25.26 1.58
CA CYS A 82 14.37 26.01 0.50
C CYS A 82 15.31 27.15 0.99
N THR A 83 16.53 26.78 1.34
CA THR A 83 17.49 27.63 2.05
C THR A 83 18.06 28.75 1.18
N GLN A 84 18.66 29.77 1.81
CA GLN A 84 19.32 30.87 1.09
C GLN A 84 20.50 30.36 0.27
N ALA A 85 21.23 29.37 0.79
CA ALA A 85 22.30 28.68 0.07
C ALA A 85 21.80 28.01 -1.22
N LEU A 86 20.64 27.33 -1.20
CA LEU A 86 20.08 26.73 -2.42
C LEU A 86 19.78 27.79 -3.48
N ARG A 87 19.17 28.91 -3.08
CA ARG A 87 18.88 30.04 -3.99
C ARG A 87 20.16 30.61 -4.57
N PHE A 88 21.13 30.93 -3.71
CA PHE A 88 22.44 31.46 -4.12
C PHE A 88 23.13 30.54 -5.16
N LEU A 89 23.16 29.23 -4.91
CA LEU A 89 23.82 28.28 -5.80
C LEU A 89 23.14 28.21 -7.18
N CYS A 90 21.80 28.21 -7.22
CA CYS A 90 21.03 28.27 -8.46
C CYS A 90 21.21 29.61 -9.21
N ASP A 91 21.24 30.73 -8.49
CA ASP A 91 21.38 32.08 -9.06
C ASP A 91 22.72 32.29 -9.76
N LYS A 92 23.80 31.64 -9.27
CA LYS A 92 25.11 31.70 -9.92
C LYS A 92 25.17 30.95 -11.25
N LYS A 93 24.17 30.11 -11.58
CA LYS A 93 24.08 29.33 -12.83
C LYS A 93 25.34 28.51 -13.15
N ARG A 94 25.98 27.99 -12.08
CA ARG A 94 27.20 27.16 -12.14
C ARG A 94 26.98 25.69 -11.79
N VAL A 95 25.80 25.31 -11.31
CA VAL A 95 25.45 23.92 -11.00
C VAL A 95 25.34 23.12 -12.29
N SER A 96 25.95 21.94 -12.33
CA SER A 96 25.84 21.09 -13.52
C SER A 96 24.40 20.55 -13.68
N PRO A 97 23.92 20.36 -14.94
CA PRO A 97 22.63 19.71 -15.17
C PRO A 97 22.55 18.31 -14.56
N ALA A 98 23.68 17.60 -14.49
CA ALA A 98 23.75 16.28 -13.85
C ALA A 98 23.46 16.38 -12.34
N ALA A 99 24.06 17.34 -11.64
CA ALA A 99 23.82 17.55 -10.21
C ALA A 99 22.37 18.01 -9.93
N VAL A 100 21.81 18.90 -10.75
CA VAL A 100 20.40 19.32 -10.66
C VAL A 100 19.46 18.12 -10.78
N ASN A 101 19.60 17.33 -11.84
CA ASN A 101 18.76 16.16 -12.07
C ASN A 101 18.93 15.08 -10.99
N GLN A 102 20.16 14.84 -10.55
CA GLN A 102 20.45 13.90 -9.47
C GLN A 102 19.81 14.33 -8.14
N ALA A 103 19.94 15.60 -7.76
CA ALA A 103 19.35 16.12 -6.54
C ALA A 103 17.82 16.11 -6.61
N PHE A 104 17.25 16.43 -7.77
CA PHE A 104 15.80 16.41 -8.02
C PHE A 104 15.22 15.01 -7.81
N GLN A 105 15.87 13.96 -8.30
CA GLN A 105 15.35 12.59 -8.13
C GLN A 105 15.55 12.01 -6.72
N SER A 106 16.56 12.47 -5.97
CA SER A 106 16.90 11.91 -4.66
C SER A 106 16.26 12.63 -3.47
N THR A 107 15.90 13.91 -3.62
CA THR A 107 15.37 14.70 -2.50
C THR A 107 13.91 14.35 -2.21
N LEU A 108 13.57 14.31 -0.92
CA LEU A 108 12.18 14.15 -0.43
C LEU A 108 11.61 15.44 0.16
N SER A 109 12.31 16.57 -0.02
CA SER A 109 11.83 17.89 0.38
C SER A 109 10.89 18.45 -0.68
N TYR A 110 9.59 18.59 -0.36
CA TYR A 110 8.63 19.22 -1.28
C TYR A 110 9.08 20.63 -1.69
N THR A 111 9.65 21.39 -0.75
CA THR A 111 10.07 22.76 -1.02
C THR A 111 11.25 22.82 -1.99
N SER A 112 12.19 21.89 -1.89
CA SER A 112 13.34 21.81 -2.79
C SER A 112 12.89 21.34 -4.17
N ILE A 113 12.06 20.28 -4.25
CA ILE A 113 11.47 19.83 -5.53
C ILE A 113 10.74 20.97 -6.22
N LYS A 114 9.85 21.66 -5.50
CA LYS A 114 9.06 22.75 -6.06
C LYS A 114 9.96 23.88 -6.59
N PHE A 115 10.95 24.30 -5.80
CA PHE A 115 11.89 25.35 -6.21
C PHE A 115 12.67 24.96 -7.46
N LEU A 116 13.26 23.75 -7.48
CA LEU A 116 14.03 23.27 -8.63
C LEU A 116 13.15 23.13 -9.87
N TYR A 117 11.92 22.60 -9.73
CA TYR A 117 10.97 22.46 -10.83
C TYR A 117 10.56 23.79 -11.45
N GLU A 118 10.47 24.86 -10.64
CA GLU A 118 10.07 26.20 -11.09
C GLU A 118 11.25 27.02 -11.66
N ASN A 119 12.50 26.73 -11.30
CA ASN A 119 13.65 27.61 -11.56
C ASN A 119 14.79 26.97 -12.38
N GLU A 120 14.79 25.65 -12.55
CA GLU A 120 15.85 24.92 -13.24
C GLU A 120 15.29 24.03 -14.36
N CYS A 121 16.13 23.73 -15.35
CA CYS A 121 15.80 22.79 -16.42
C CYS A 121 15.96 21.35 -15.93
N ILE A 122 14.84 20.67 -15.65
CA ILE A 122 14.82 19.27 -15.20
C ILE A 122 14.56 18.36 -16.41
N SER A 123 15.30 17.25 -16.50
CA SER A 123 15.09 16.25 -17.55
C SER A 123 13.84 15.42 -17.27
N ASN A 124 13.22 14.90 -18.33
CA ASN A 124 12.04 14.02 -18.20
C ASN A 124 12.37 12.76 -17.38
N GLU A 125 13.57 12.21 -17.53
CA GLU A 125 14.04 11.06 -16.77
C GLU A 125 14.08 11.36 -15.27
N ALA A 126 14.58 12.54 -14.88
CA ALA A 126 14.61 12.98 -13.48
C ALA A 126 13.20 13.24 -12.92
N ILE A 127 12.30 13.84 -13.72
CA ILE A 127 10.88 14.03 -13.34
C ILE A 127 10.21 12.68 -13.08
N VAL A 128 10.37 11.73 -14.00
CA VAL A 128 9.80 10.38 -13.87
C VAL A 128 10.37 9.64 -12.66
N ALA A 129 11.69 9.72 -12.43
CA ALA A 129 12.35 9.11 -11.28
C ALA A 129 11.88 9.71 -9.94
N ALA A 130 11.83 11.04 -9.84
CA ALA A 130 11.34 11.74 -8.66
C ALA A 130 9.88 11.38 -8.36
N PHE A 131 9.02 11.34 -9.40
CA PHE A 131 7.63 10.93 -9.26
C PHE A 131 7.50 9.49 -8.77
N LYS A 132 8.24 8.55 -9.36
CA LYS A 132 8.27 7.14 -8.95
C LYS A 132 8.66 6.98 -7.48
N ASN A 133 9.75 7.63 -7.08
CA ASN A 133 10.23 7.62 -5.68
C ASN A 133 9.19 8.20 -4.71
N ALA A 134 8.51 9.28 -5.10
CA ALA A 134 7.50 9.93 -4.27
C ALA A 134 6.17 9.15 -4.20
N ALA A 135 5.76 8.54 -5.30
CA ALA A 135 4.51 7.77 -5.40
C ALA A 135 4.65 6.34 -4.87
N GLY A 136 5.88 5.82 -4.72
CA GLY A 136 6.10 4.46 -4.27
C GLY A 136 5.90 3.41 -5.34
N CYS A 137 6.24 3.75 -6.58
CA CYS A 137 6.20 2.84 -7.73
C CYS A 137 7.61 2.72 -8.32
N GLY A 138 7.96 1.58 -8.94
CA GLY A 138 9.27 1.37 -9.55
C GLY A 138 10.25 0.45 -8.83
N GLY A 139 9.81 -0.36 -7.85
CA GLY A 139 10.57 -1.50 -7.28
C GLY A 139 11.76 -1.15 -6.38
N ASP A 140 12.34 0.05 -6.51
CA ASP A 140 13.46 0.51 -5.72
C ASP A 140 12.95 1.17 -4.42
N ASN A 141 12.63 0.33 -3.44
CA ASN A 141 12.00 0.74 -2.17
C ASN A 141 13.01 1.41 -1.22
N ARG A 142 13.83 2.35 -1.74
CA ARG A 142 14.92 3.05 -1.02
C ARG A 142 14.46 3.77 0.25
N PHE A 143 13.17 4.03 0.40
CA PHE A 143 12.61 4.86 1.47
C PHE A 143 11.63 4.13 2.42
N GLY A 144 11.59 2.80 2.36
CA GLY A 144 10.77 1.98 3.28
C GLY A 144 9.26 2.07 3.05
N THR A 145 8.49 1.37 3.89
CA THR A 145 7.03 1.21 3.75
C THR A 145 6.20 2.38 4.32
N SER A 146 6.84 3.36 4.98
CA SER A 146 6.17 4.49 5.63
C SER A 146 6.29 5.76 4.78
N TYR A 147 5.24 6.04 4.01
CA TYR A 147 5.19 7.22 3.15
C TYR A 147 4.93 8.49 3.94
N THR A 148 5.82 9.46 3.77
CA THR A 148 5.73 10.76 4.42
C THR A 148 4.67 11.64 3.76
N LYS A 149 4.16 12.63 4.50
CA LYS A 149 3.27 13.66 3.94
C LYS A 149 3.96 14.46 2.82
N GLU A 150 5.28 14.57 2.84
CA GLU A 150 6.07 15.29 1.83
C GLU A 150 6.11 14.53 0.50
N GLN A 151 6.38 13.22 0.53
CA GLN A 151 6.30 12.36 -0.65
C GLN A 151 4.94 12.44 -1.35
N VAL A 152 3.84 12.40 -0.59
CA VAL A 152 2.49 12.57 -1.16
C VAL A 152 2.33 13.92 -1.87
N LYS A 153 2.85 15.02 -1.28
CA LYS A 153 2.79 16.35 -1.92
C LYS A 153 3.65 16.41 -3.19
N ILE A 154 4.83 15.79 -3.17
CA ILE A 154 5.73 15.72 -4.34
C ILE A 154 5.03 14.96 -5.46
N ALA A 155 4.50 13.77 -5.18
CA ALA A 155 3.78 12.98 -6.18
C ALA A 155 2.58 13.75 -6.76
N MET A 156 1.80 14.44 -5.92
CA MET A 156 0.69 15.29 -6.38
C MET A 156 1.13 16.52 -7.20
N LEU A 157 2.32 17.06 -6.93
CA LEU A 157 2.88 18.17 -7.72
C LEU A 157 3.29 17.68 -9.11
N LEU A 158 4.08 16.60 -9.14
CA LEU A 158 4.66 16.08 -10.38
C LEU A 158 3.65 15.34 -11.23
N CYS A 159 2.59 14.73 -10.67
CA CYS A 159 1.65 13.94 -11.44
C CYS A 159 0.97 14.70 -12.59
N LYS A 160 0.92 16.04 -12.55
CA LYS A 160 0.33 16.86 -13.62
C LYS A 160 1.26 17.10 -14.80
N ASP A 161 2.51 16.68 -14.70
CA ASP A 161 3.50 16.84 -15.75
C ASP A 161 3.22 15.87 -16.92
N ASN A 162 3.27 16.41 -18.13
CA ASN A 162 3.07 15.66 -19.38
C ASN A 162 4.26 14.75 -19.72
N GLY A 163 5.43 15.01 -19.14
CA GLY A 163 6.64 14.19 -19.24
C GLY A 163 6.51 12.85 -18.50
N ILE A 164 5.48 12.68 -17.65
CA ILE A 164 5.23 11.38 -16.99
C ILE A 164 4.39 10.48 -17.91
N PRO A 165 4.91 9.29 -18.29
CA PRO A 165 4.18 8.36 -19.13
C PRO A 165 2.91 7.83 -18.45
N PRO A 166 1.82 7.58 -19.19
CA PRO A 166 0.58 7.00 -18.65
C PRO A 166 0.80 5.72 -17.83
N ALA A 167 1.69 4.84 -18.28
CA ALA A 167 2.01 3.60 -17.57
C ALA A 167 2.57 3.84 -16.15
N VAL A 168 3.31 4.93 -15.95
CA VAL A 168 3.85 5.31 -14.64
C VAL A 168 2.75 5.90 -13.74
N ILE A 169 1.81 6.66 -14.30
CA ILE A 169 0.62 7.16 -13.58
C ILE A 169 -0.27 5.98 -13.16
N ASP A 170 -0.48 5.00 -14.04
CA ASP A 170 -1.22 3.77 -13.76
C ASP A 170 -0.59 2.99 -12.59
N GLU A 171 0.73 2.78 -12.62
CA GLU A 171 1.46 2.10 -11.54
C GLU A 171 1.35 2.86 -10.22
N ALA A 172 1.53 4.19 -10.25
CA ALA A 172 1.40 5.06 -9.08
C ALA A 172 -0.01 5.01 -8.48
N CYS A 173 -1.05 4.93 -9.32
CA CYS A 173 -2.44 4.84 -8.89
C CYS A 173 -2.68 3.54 -8.10
N VAL A 174 -2.21 2.41 -8.62
CA VAL A 174 -2.30 1.11 -7.93
C VAL A 174 -1.48 1.12 -6.64
N SER A 175 -0.25 1.64 -6.65
CA SER A 175 0.58 1.77 -5.44
C SER A 175 -0.07 2.64 -4.37
N ALA A 176 -0.65 3.79 -4.75
CA ALA A 176 -1.36 4.67 -3.82
C ALA A 176 -2.55 3.97 -3.15
N ALA A 177 -3.30 3.16 -3.91
CA ALA A 177 -4.41 2.37 -3.39
C ALA A 177 -3.92 1.23 -2.46
N ARG A 178 -2.88 0.50 -2.88
CA ARG A 178 -2.24 -0.58 -2.13
C ARG A 178 -1.69 -0.12 -0.78
N ASN A 179 -1.20 1.12 -0.70
CA ASN A 179 -0.63 1.72 0.51
C ASN A 179 -1.65 2.59 1.29
N GLY A 180 -2.90 2.69 0.82
CA GLY A 180 -3.96 3.43 1.51
C GLY A 180 -3.79 4.95 1.47
N GLN A 181 -2.97 5.47 0.55
CA GLN A 181 -2.70 6.89 0.37
C GLN A 181 -3.87 7.60 -0.31
N ILE A 182 -4.99 7.74 0.40
CA ILE A 182 -6.26 8.23 -0.18
C ILE A 182 -6.16 9.57 -0.90
N LYS A 183 -5.33 10.51 -0.41
CA LYS A 183 -5.15 11.83 -1.05
C LYS A 183 -4.45 11.72 -2.40
N LEU A 184 -3.36 10.96 -2.45
CA LEU A 184 -2.65 10.72 -3.70
C LEU A 184 -3.54 9.93 -4.67
N PHE A 185 -4.21 8.89 -4.17
CA PHE A 185 -5.13 8.08 -4.97
C PHE A 185 -6.22 8.93 -5.62
N MET A 186 -6.90 9.78 -4.85
CA MET A 186 -7.94 10.68 -5.39
C MET A 186 -7.38 11.58 -6.49
N CYS A 187 -6.20 12.17 -6.27
CA CYS A 187 -5.53 13.03 -7.26
C CYS A 187 -5.21 12.28 -8.55
N LEU A 188 -4.66 11.07 -8.44
CA LEU A 188 -4.30 10.25 -9.60
C LEU A 188 -5.55 9.72 -10.30
N SER A 189 -6.55 9.21 -9.57
CA SER A 189 -7.74 8.55 -10.12
C SER A 189 -8.61 9.42 -11.05
N GLY A 190 -8.46 10.75 -10.96
CA GLY A 190 -9.11 11.73 -11.84
C GLY A 190 -8.29 12.12 -13.07
N ASP A 191 -7.06 11.61 -13.19
CA ASP A 191 -6.20 11.83 -14.35
C ASP A 191 -6.74 11.08 -15.57
N SER A 192 -6.92 11.79 -16.68
CA SER A 192 -7.47 11.22 -17.92
C SER A 192 -6.58 10.17 -18.57
N ARG A 193 -5.30 10.08 -18.17
CA ARG A 193 -4.35 9.07 -18.66
C ARG A 193 -4.55 7.70 -18.01
N ILE A 194 -5.33 7.60 -16.93
CA ILE A 194 -5.54 6.33 -16.22
C ILE A 194 -6.44 5.40 -17.01
N SER A 195 -5.96 4.17 -17.18
CA SER A 195 -6.75 3.11 -17.80
C SER A 195 -7.84 2.58 -16.83
N PRO A 196 -9.06 2.28 -17.30
CA PRO A 196 -10.12 1.72 -16.45
C PRO A 196 -9.73 0.42 -15.74
N GLY A 197 -8.93 -0.43 -16.40
CA GLY A 197 -8.41 -1.67 -15.82
C GLY A 197 -7.57 -1.43 -14.56
N LYS A 198 -6.85 -0.31 -14.49
CA LYS A 198 -6.01 0.03 -13.34
C LYS A 198 -6.80 0.56 -12.15
N ILE A 199 -7.97 1.14 -12.38
CA ILE A 199 -8.92 1.45 -11.29
C ILE A 199 -9.45 0.16 -10.65
N SER A 200 -9.76 -0.85 -11.45
CA SER A 200 -10.15 -2.18 -10.96
C SER A 200 -9.01 -2.86 -10.18
N GLU A 201 -7.78 -2.83 -10.69
CA GLU A 201 -6.60 -3.35 -9.99
C GLU A 201 -6.34 -2.63 -8.67
N ALA A 202 -6.41 -1.29 -8.67
CA ALA A 202 -6.27 -0.46 -7.47
C ALA A 202 -7.34 -0.79 -6.42
N PHE A 203 -8.58 -1.04 -6.84
CA PHE A 203 -9.67 -1.43 -5.97
C PHE A 203 -9.40 -2.77 -5.26
N VAL A 204 -8.95 -3.78 -6.01
CA VAL A 204 -8.56 -5.08 -5.44
C VAL A 204 -7.38 -4.92 -4.49
N ALA A 205 -6.34 -4.19 -4.90
CA ALA A 205 -5.15 -3.95 -4.08
C ALA A 205 -5.47 -3.25 -2.74
N ALA A 206 -6.32 -2.22 -2.76
CA ALA A 206 -6.79 -1.56 -1.54
C ALA A 206 -7.60 -2.49 -0.64
N THR A 207 -8.40 -3.37 -1.23
CA THR A 207 -9.21 -4.35 -0.50
C THR A 207 -8.34 -5.39 0.21
N THR A 208 -7.40 -6.00 -0.50
CA THR A 208 -6.43 -6.98 0.02
C THR A 208 -5.64 -6.39 1.20
N ASN A 209 -5.19 -5.13 1.07
CA ASN A 209 -4.39 -4.44 2.10
C ASN A 209 -5.23 -3.80 3.22
N GLY A 210 -6.57 -3.89 3.16
CA GLY A 210 -7.43 -3.43 4.26
C GLY A 210 -7.70 -1.92 4.26
N HIS A 211 -7.45 -1.21 3.17
CA HIS A 211 -7.59 0.25 3.09
C HIS A 211 -9.03 0.70 2.81
N LEU A 212 -9.88 0.58 3.84
CA LEU A 212 -11.32 0.87 3.77
C LEU A 212 -11.67 2.27 3.21
N LYS A 213 -10.83 3.29 3.43
CA LYS A 213 -11.08 4.65 2.90
C LYS A 213 -11.04 4.70 1.38
N VAL A 214 -10.06 4.01 0.76
CA VAL A 214 -9.93 3.90 -0.70
C VAL A 214 -11.10 3.08 -1.26
N VAL A 215 -11.41 1.95 -0.63
CA VAL A 215 -12.56 1.10 -1.02
C VAL A 215 -13.88 1.87 -0.97
N LYS A 216 -14.11 2.69 0.09
CA LYS A 216 -15.32 3.51 0.20
C LYS A 216 -15.44 4.54 -0.92
N TYR A 217 -14.33 5.16 -1.32
CA TYR A 217 -14.29 6.09 -2.44
C TYR A 217 -14.61 5.39 -3.76
N LEU A 218 -14.00 4.23 -3.99
CA LEU A 218 -14.12 3.47 -5.23
C LEU A 218 -15.43 2.70 -5.40
N ARG A 219 -16.16 2.37 -4.33
CA ARG A 219 -17.35 1.48 -4.40
C ARG A 219 -18.38 1.82 -5.50
N ARG A 220 -18.53 3.10 -5.82
CA ARG A 220 -19.49 3.61 -6.84
C ARG A 220 -18.84 4.00 -8.16
N ASP A 221 -17.54 3.80 -8.30
CA ASP A 221 -16.83 4.07 -9.54
C ASP A 221 -17.27 3.05 -10.60
N THR A 222 -17.79 3.57 -11.71
CA THR A 222 -18.34 2.75 -12.82
C THR A 222 -17.24 2.07 -13.63
N ARG A 223 -15.97 2.45 -13.45
CA ARG A 223 -14.81 1.82 -14.11
C ARG A 223 -14.41 0.49 -13.47
N ILE A 224 -15.00 0.11 -12.34
CA ILE A 224 -14.71 -1.15 -11.66
C ILE A 224 -15.48 -2.28 -12.33
N SER A 225 -14.76 -3.28 -12.83
CA SER A 225 -15.39 -4.47 -13.41
C SER A 225 -16.10 -5.32 -12.36
N LEU A 226 -17.11 -6.09 -12.79
CA LEU A 226 -17.77 -7.05 -11.91
C LEU A 226 -16.79 -8.10 -11.40
N ASP A 227 -15.86 -8.57 -12.22
CA ASP A 227 -14.85 -9.54 -11.81
C ASP A 227 -13.97 -8.99 -10.67
N ALA A 228 -13.48 -7.76 -10.80
CA ALA A 228 -12.70 -7.12 -9.75
C ALA A 228 -13.51 -6.90 -8.46
N LEU A 229 -14.81 -6.62 -8.57
CA LEU A 229 -15.69 -6.53 -7.41
C LEU A 229 -15.83 -7.88 -6.68
N ASN A 230 -16.05 -8.95 -7.44
CA ASN A 230 -16.21 -10.30 -6.90
C ASN A 230 -14.89 -10.81 -6.29
N ASP A 231 -13.75 -10.57 -6.95
CA ASP A 231 -12.42 -10.90 -6.41
C ASP A 231 -12.11 -10.12 -5.14
N ALA A 232 -12.41 -8.81 -5.10
CA ALA A 232 -12.25 -8.01 -3.90
C ALA A 232 -13.10 -8.54 -2.74
N PHE A 233 -14.35 -8.95 -3.00
CA PHE A 233 -15.21 -9.55 -1.98
C PHE A 233 -14.60 -10.84 -1.40
N VAL A 234 -14.15 -11.75 -2.26
CA VAL A 234 -13.49 -13.01 -1.85
C VAL A 234 -12.20 -12.75 -1.08
N ASN A 235 -11.33 -11.87 -1.58
CA ASN A 235 -10.07 -11.51 -0.91
C ASN A 235 -10.33 -10.90 0.48
N SER A 236 -11.36 -10.05 0.61
CA SER A 236 -11.73 -9.45 1.88
C SER A 236 -12.23 -10.48 2.91
N ALA A 237 -12.84 -11.57 2.45
CA ALA A 237 -13.31 -12.67 3.27
C ALA A 237 -12.15 -13.51 3.83
N GLY A 238 -11.20 -13.90 2.98
CA GLY A 238 -10.02 -14.69 3.38
C GLY A 238 -9.03 -13.91 4.26
N LEU A 239 -8.85 -12.60 4.01
CA LEU A 239 -7.85 -11.76 4.68
C LEU A 239 -8.36 -11.04 5.93
N PHE A 240 -9.42 -11.55 6.57
CA PHE A 240 -9.99 -11.00 7.81
C PHE A 240 -10.43 -9.52 7.71
N ARG A 241 -10.77 -9.04 6.50
CA ARG A 241 -11.19 -7.65 6.25
C ARG A 241 -12.70 -7.48 6.41
N THR A 242 -13.25 -7.86 7.56
CA THR A 242 -14.71 -7.92 7.80
C THR A 242 -15.46 -6.63 7.45
N ALA A 243 -14.93 -5.47 7.83
CA ALA A 243 -15.55 -4.19 7.53
C ALA A 243 -15.61 -3.89 6.01
N ILE A 244 -14.62 -4.34 5.25
CA ILE A 244 -14.61 -4.21 3.79
C ILE A 244 -15.57 -5.22 3.17
N MET A 245 -15.51 -6.49 3.57
CA MET A 245 -16.41 -7.54 3.08
C MET A 245 -17.89 -7.15 3.22
N LYS A 246 -18.30 -6.75 4.44
CA LYS A 246 -19.66 -6.24 4.72
C LYS A 246 -20.02 -5.05 3.85
N ARG A 247 -19.05 -4.17 3.57
CA ARG A 247 -19.27 -2.97 2.75
C ARG A 247 -19.40 -3.30 1.27
N LEU A 248 -18.72 -4.33 0.79
CA LEU A 248 -18.77 -4.78 -0.60
C LEU A 248 -20.00 -5.63 -0.91
N TYR A 249 -20.58 -6.29 0.10
CA TYR A 249 -21.81 -7.04 -0.06
C TYR A 249 -22.93 -6.19 -0.70
N SER A 250 -23.44 -6.68 -1.81
CA SER A 250 -24.56 -6.12 -2.56
C SER A 250 -25.24 -7.25 -3.30
N LYS A 251 -26.55 -7.43 -3.04
CA LYS A 251 -27.34 -8.51 -3.66
C LYS A 251 -27.26 -8.45 -5.19
N GLU A 252 -27.41 -7.27 -5.78
CA GLU A 252 -27.46 -7.10 -7.24
C GLU A 252 -26.10 -7.22 -7.95
N ARG A 253 -24.96 -7.15 -7.24
CA ARG A 253 -23.64 -7.03 -7.87
C ARG A 253 -22.70 -8.22 -7.63
N LEU A 254 -23.08 -9.16 -6.77
CA LEU A 254 -22.29 -10.36 -6.47
C LEU A 254 -22.95 -11.61 -7.05
N PHE A 255 -22.16 -12.45 -7.69
CA PHE A 255 -22.63 -13.76 -8.13
C PHE A 255 -22.85 -14.66 -6.91
N PRO A 256 -23.90 -15.51 -6.89
CA PRO A 256 -24.13 -16.45 -5.79
C PRO A 256 -22.90 -17.34 -5.51
N GLU A 257 -22.20 -17.77 -6.55
CA GLU A 257 -20.98 -18.57 -6.49
C GLU A 257 -19.84 -17.83 -5.78
N THR A 258 -19.78 -16.50 -5.91
CA THR A 258 -18.79 -15.67 -5.23
C THR A 258 -19.02 -15.64 -3.72
N ILE A 259 -20.27 -15.65 -3.26
CA ILE A 259 -20.59 -15.73 -1.82
C ILE A 259 -20.13 -17.08 -1.27
N PHE A 260 -20.37 -18.17 -2.01
CA PHE A 260 -19.86 -19.50 -1.67
C PHE A 260 -18.33 -19.54 -1.63
N LYS A 261 -17.65 -19.03 -2.67
CA LYS A 261 -16.17 -18.97 -2.71
C LYS A 261 -15.60 -18.12 -1.56
N ALA A 262 -16.22 -16.99 -1.24
CA ALA A 262 -15.82 -16.17 -0.10
C ALA A 262 -15.98 -16.93 1.23
N PHE A 263 -17.05 -17.72 1.37
CA PHE A 263 -17.26 -18.58 2.54
C PHE A 263 -16.14 -19.62 2.67
N THR A 264 -15.80 -20.32 1.59
CA THR A 264 -14.73 -21.34 1.64
C THR A 264 -13.38 -20.72 2.00
N GLU A 265 -13.05 -19.56 1.44
CA GLU A 265 -11.82 -18.82 1.75
C GLU A 265 -11.78 -18.30 3.20
N ALA A 266 -12.89 -17.82 3.74
CA ALA A 266 -12.97 -17.40 5.14
C ALA A 266 -12.83 -18.60 6.09
N ALA A 267 -13.47 -19.72 5.76
CA ALA A 267 -13.45 -20.93 6.57
C ALA A 267 -12.07 -21.61 6.60
N SER A 268 -11.39 -21.69 5.45
CA SER A 268 -10.03 -22.26 5.35
C SER A 268 -9.01 -21.42 6.15
N HIS A 269 -9.09 -20.09 6.07
CA HIS A 269 -8.20 -19.20 6.81
C HIS A 269 -8.61 -18.99 8.27
N GLY A 270 -9.83 -19.38 8.67
CA GLY A 270 -10.28 -19.32 10.07
C GLY A 270 -10.85 -17.97 10.47
N SER A 271 -11.32 -17.20 9.49
CA SER A 271 -11.93 -15.90 9.70
C SER A 271 -13.37 -16.03 10.20
N MET A 272 -13.54 -16.46 11.46
CA MET A 272 -14.87 -16.78 12.02
C MET A 272 -15.86 -15.61 11.95
N GLY A 273 -15.41 -14.38 12.17
CA GLY A 273 -16.27 -13.20 12.02
C GLY A 273 -16.79 -13.00 10.59
N ASN A 274 -16.03 -13.42 9.58
CA ASN A 274 -16.47 -13.42 8.19
C ASN A 274 -17.37 -14.63 7.89
N VAL A 275 -17.01 -15.82 8.38
CA VAL A 275 -17.81 -17.05 8.26
C VAL A 275 -19.24 -16.83 8.76
N GLN A 276 -19.41 -16.20 9.93
CA GLN A 276 -20.73 -15.91 10.50
C GLN A 276 -21.58 -15.00 9.60
N GLU A 277 -20.98 -14.02 8.95
CA GLU A 277 -21.69 -13.09 8.07
C GLU A 277 -21.99 -13.73 6.71
N LEU A 278 -21.04 -14.49 6.17
CA LEU A 278 -21.21 -15.22 4.92
C LEU A 278 -22.26 -16.33 5.05
N ALA A 279 -22.35 -16.99 6.20
CA ALA A 279 -23.41 -17.93 6.50
C ALA A 279 -24.80 -17.26 6.41
N LYS A 280 -24.95 -16.04 6.92
CA LYS A 280 -26.20 -15.25 6.77
C LYS A 280 -26.47 -14.93 5.30
N TYR A 281 -25.44 -14.55 4.52
CA TYR A 281 -25.60 -14.21 3.11
C TYR A 281 -25.98 -15.42 2.25
N LEU A 282 -25.45 -16.62 2.56
CA LEU A 282 -25.81 -17.88 1.92
C LEU A 282 -27.26 -18.30 2.21
N SER A 283 -27.83 -17.88 3.34
CA SER A 283 -29.21 -18.17 3.73
C SER A 283 -30.24 -17.21 3.10
N VAL A 284 -29.83 -16.25 2.27
CA VAL A 284 -30.77 -15.35 1.57
C VAL A 284 -31.28 -16.03 0.31
N GLU A 285 -32.32 -16.87 0.45
CA GLU A 285 -32.86 -17.70 -0.65
C GLU A 285 -33.37 -16.90 -1.86
N ALA A 286 -33.76 -15.64 -1.66
CA ALA A 286 -34.15 -14.75 -2.74
C ALA A 286 -33.02 -14.46 -3.76
N HIS A 287 -31.76 -14.74 -3.40
CA HIS A 287 -30.59 -14.45 -4.23
C HIS A 287 -29.61 -15.61 -4.35
N VAL A 288 -29.46 -16.42 -3.30
CA VAL A 288 -28.52 -17.54 -3.27
C VAL A 288 -29.29 -18.85 -3.34
N PRO A 289 -29.05 -19.71 -4.36
CA PRO A 289 -29.65 -21.03 -4.42
C PRO A 289 -29.32 -21.85 -3.17
N SER A 290 -30.32 -22.53 -2.58
CA SER A 290 -30.13 -23.36 -1.38
C SER A 290 -29.12 -24.50 -1.59
N SER A 291 -28.84 -24.87 -2.85
CA SER A 291 -27.78 -25.82 -3.22
C SER A 291 -26.38 -25.31 -2.84
N LEU A 292 -26.10 -24.00 -2.92
CA LEU A 292 -24.83 -23.43 -2.49
C LEU A 292 -24.68 -23.44 -0.96
N LYS A 293 -25.78 -23.18 -0.23
CA LYS A 293 -25.81 -23.36 1.24
C LYS A 293 -25.51 -24.80 1.62
N CYS A 294 -26.08 -25.78 0.91
CA CYS A 294 -25.77 -27.20 1.11
C CYS A 294 -24.30 -27.55 0.83
N LYS A 295 -23.73 -27.04 -0.27
CA LYS A 295 -22.30 -27.20 -0.57
C LYS A 295 -21.41 -26.59 0.52
N ALA A 296 -21.78 -25.43 1.05
CA ALA A 296 -21.05 -24.79 2.15
C ALA A 296 -21.05 -25.64 3.43
N PHE A 297 -22.20 -26.26 3.75
CA PHE A 297 -22.31 -27.17 4.90
C PHE A 297 -21.43 -28.41 4.73
N ILE A 298 -21.49 -29.07 3.57
CA ILE A 298 -20.62 -30.22 3.27
C ILE A 298 -19.15 -29.82 3.36
N TYR A 299 -18.77 -28.68 2.76
CA TYR A 299 -17.40 -28.16 2.85
C TYR A 299 -16.98 -27.93 4.31
N SER A 300 -17.83 -27.32 5.13
CA SER A 300 -17.52 -27.10 6.55
C SER A 300 -17.28 -28.40 7.32
N ALA A 301 -17.97 -29.48 6.96
CA ALA A 301 -17.78 -30.80 7.56
C ALA A 301 -16.42 -31.44 7.18
N THR A 302 -15.88 -31.11 6.00
CA THR A 302 -14.56 -31.58 5.56
C THR A 302 -13.40 -30.89 6.29
N LEU A 303 -13.65 -29.72 6.89
CA LEU A 303 -12.66 -29.00 7.67
C LEU A 303 -12.60 -29.58 9.08
N SER A 304 -11.41 -29.75 9.66
CA SER A 304 -11.23 -30.12 11.07
C SER A 304 -11.53 -28.95 12.03
N ARG A 305 -12.60 -28.19 11.76
CA ARG A 305 -12.98 -26.97 12.50
C ARG A 305 -14.47 -26.98 12.81
N GLN A 306 -14.81 -27.58 13.95
CA GLN A 306 -16.19 -27.77 14.39
C GLN A 306 -17.01 -26.46 14.43
N CYS A 307 -16.39 -25.34 14.82
CA CYS A 307 -17.07 -24.04 14.88
C CYS A 307 -17.64 -23.55 13.53
N VAL A 308 -17.06 -23.96 12.40
CA VAL A 308 -17.52 -23.55 11.06
C VAL A 308 -18.82 -24.27 10.70
N VAL A 309 -18.91 -25.58 10.95
CA VAL A 309 -20.10 -26.39 10.66
C VAL A 309 -21.25 -26.06 11.61
N GLU A 310 -20.94 -25.75 12.87
CA GLU A 310 -21.90 -25.25 13.86
C GLU A 310 -22.51 -23.93 13.40
N THR A 311 -21.69 -22.97 12.95
CA THR A 311 -22.15 -21.66 12.49
C THR A 311 -23.20 -21.75 11.37
N LEU A 312 -23.07 -22.70 10.45
CA LEU A 312 -24.08 -22.94 9.41
C LEU A 312 -25.29 -23.70 9.96
N GLY A 313 -25.07 -24.73 10.78
CA GLY A 313 -26.13 -25.61 11.27
C GLY A 313 -27.01 -25.01 12.38
N GLU A 314 -26.55 -23.94 13.04
CA GLU A 314 -27.30 -23.21 14.08
C GLU A 314 -28.14 -22.05 13.54
N GLN A 315 -28.10 -21.78 12.24
CA GLN A 315 -28.95 -20.73 11.67
C GLN A 315 -30.44 -21.09 11.81
N GLU A 316 -31.23 -20.14 12.31
CA GLU A 316 -32.65 -20.25 12.62
C GLU A 316 -33.43 -20.86 11.43
N ASN A 317 -34.24 -21.89 11.68
CA ASN A 317 -35.08 -22.61 10.69
C ASN A 317 -34.33 -23.35 9.56
N SER A 318 -33.06 -23.72 9.74
CA SER A 318 -32.32 -24.47 8.72
C SER A 318 -32.70 -25.96 8.70
N VAL A 319 -33.75 -26.29 7.96
CA VAL A 319 -34.07 -27.68 7.59
C VAL A 319 -33.11 -28.11 6.47
N TRP A 320 -32.25 -29.09 6.74
CA TRP A 320 -31.28 -29.57 5.74
C TRP A 320 -31.80 -30.77 4.95
N PRO A 321 -31.58 -30.83 3.63
CA PRO A 321 -31.84 -32.04 2.86
C PRO A 321 -31.05 -33.22 3.44
N LEU A 322 -31.70 -34.37 3.60
CA LEU A 322 -31.08 -35.56 4.19
C LEU A 322 -29.85 -36.02 3.41
N GLN A 323 -29.87 -35.85 2.08
CA GLN A 323 -28.72 -36.15 1.23
C GLN A 323 -27.51 -35.27 1.57
N THR A 324 -27.72 -33.99 1.90
CA THR A 324 -26.67 -33.08 2.34
C THR A 324 -26.07 -33.51 3.67
N LEU A 325 -26.91 -33.89 4.65
CA LEU A 325 -26.42 -34.39 5.95
C LEU A 325 -25.62 -35.69 5.79
N LYS A 326 -26.08 -36.62 4.95
CA LYS A 326 -25.35 -37.86 4.64
C LYS A 326 -24.00 -37.57 3.99
N GLN A 327 -23.98 -36.75 2.94
CA GLN A 327 -22.73 -36.35 2.27
C GLN A 327 -21.76 -35.64 3.21
N ALA A 328 -22.26 -34.78 4.11
CA ALA A 328 -21.44 -34.11 5.11
C ALA A 328 -20.86 -35.10 6.14
N LEU A 329 -21.65 -36.11 6.56
CA LEU A 329 -21.20 -37.16 7.46
C LEU A 329 -20.11 -38.03 6.83
N ASP A 330 -20.28 -38.41 5.56
CA ASP A 330 -19.31 -39.20 4.79
C ASP A 330 -18.01 -38.43 4.56
N ALA A 331 -18.10 -37.11 4.39
CA ALA A 331 -16.95 -36.26 4.12
C ALA A 331 -16.20 -35.80 5.38
N ALA A 332 -16.82 -35.88 6.56
CA ALA A 332 -16.19 -35.50 7.82
C ALA A 332 -15.14 -36.51 8.26
N GLN A 333 -13.93 -36.03 8.58
CA GLN A 333 -12.87 -36.89 9.14
C GLN A 333 -12.85 -36.87 10.67
N ASP A 334 -13.25 -35.75 11.28
CA ASP A 334 -13.26 -35.56 12.73
C ASP A 334 -14.53 -36.16 13.38
N GLU A 335 -14.37 -36.94 14.44
CA GLU A 335 -15.52 -37.57 15.13
C GLU A 335 -16.41 -36.56 15.88
N GLY A 336 -15.86 -35.43 16.34
CA GLY A 336 -16.66 -34.35 16.93
C GLY A 336 -17.66 -33.79 15.92
N ILE A 337 -17.18 -33.50 14.71
CA ILE A 337 -18.01 -33.04 13.59
C ILE A 337 -19.03 -34.11 13.17
N LYS A 338 -18.62 -35.38 13.06
CA LYS A 338 -19.56 -36.48 12.75
C LYS A 338 -20.65 -36.59 13.80
N ASN A 339 -20.31 -36.49 15.09
CA ASN A 339 -21.27 -36.53 16.18
C ASN A 339 -22.24 -35.35 16.14
N TYR A 340 -21.75 -34.14 15.81
CA TYR A 340 -22.60 -32.98 15.58
C TYR A 340 -23.60 -33.21 14.42
N ILE A 341 -23.13 -33.73 13.27
CA ILE A 341 -23.98 -34.01 12.11
C ILE A 341 -25.00 -35.11 12.42
N ARG A 342 -24.59 -36.18 13.10
CA ARG A 342 -25.49 -37.26 13.58
C ARG A 342 -26.58 -36.68 14.47
N LYS A 343 -26.22 -35.82 15.42
CA LYS A 343 -27.19 -35.14 16.30
C LYS A 343 -28.20 -34.33 15.48
N LYS A 344 -27.74 -33.49 14.55
CA LYS A 344 -28.63 -32.71 13.66
C LYS A 344 -29.55 -33.59 12.81
N LEU A 345 -29.04 -34.71 12.30
CA LEU A 345 -29.85 -35.68 11.56
C LEU A 345 -30.94 -36.29 12.45
N CYS A 346 -30.60 -36.72 13.66
CA CYS A 346 -31.57 -37.24 14.63
C CYS A 346 -32.62 -36.19 14.99
N ASP A 347 -32.20 -34.97 15.31
CA ASP A 347 -33.10 -33.87 15.67
C ASP A 347 -34.13 -33.60 14.55
N GLN A 348 -33.69 -33.59 13.27
CA GLN A 348 -34.59 -33.41 12.12
C GLN A 348 -35.55 -34.58 11.88
N LEU A 349 -35.15 -35.83 12.16
CA LEU A 349 -36.00 -37.00 11.96
C LEU A 349 -37.07 -37.12 13.06
N VAL A 350 -36.76 -36.65 14.27
CA VAL A 350 -37.68 -36.62 15.41
C VAL A 350 -38.71 -35.50 15.27
N ASP A 351 -38.39 -34.42 14.56
CA ASP A 351 -39.32 -33.32 14.28
C ASP A 351 -40.56 -33.83 13.51
N PRO A 352 -41.77 -33.70 14.09
CA PRO A 352 -43.01 -34.18 13.46
C PRO A 352 -43.40 -33.45 12.18
N VAL A 353 -42.82 -32.29 11.91
CA VAL A 353 -43.15 -31.44 10.75
C VAL A 353 -42.20 -31.70 9.57
N PHE A 354 -41.13 -32.49 9.74
CA PHE A 354 -40.14 -32.71 8.68
C PHE A 354 -40.68 -33.58 7.51
N PRO A 355 -40.69 -33.06 6.26
CA PRO A 355 -41.16 -33.80 5.09
C PRO A 355 -40.25 -34.99 4.76
N GLY A 356 -40.84 -36.16 4.48
CA GLY A 356 -40.09 -37.36 4.09
C GLY A 356 -39.39 -38.08 5.25
N ARG A 357 -39.70 -37.75 6.52
CA ARG A 357 -39.10 -38.40 7.70
C ARG A 357 -39.31 -39.92 7.71
N PHE A 358 -40.47 -40.41 7.28
CA PHE A 358 -40.80 -41.84 7.31
C PHE A 358 -39.97 -42.63 6.29
N ASP A 359 -39.78 -42.12 5.07
CA ASP A 359 -38.93 -42.73 4.05
C ASP A 359 -37.46 -42.76 4.48
N ALA A 360 -37.02 -41.68 5.14
CA ALA A 360 -35.67 -41.54 5.67
C ALA A 360 -35.37 -42.53 6.79
N VAL A 361 -36.29 -42.64 7.75
CA VAL A 361 -36.23 -43.61 8.86
C VAL A 361 -36.29 -45.03 8.32
N ALA A 362 -37.17 -45.33 7.36
CA ALA A 362 -37.26 -46.64 6.72
C ALA A 362 -35.94 -47.03 6.01
N THR A 363 -35.30 -46.09 5.31
CA THR A 363 -33.98 -46.32 4.67
C THR A 363 -32.86 -46.53 5.70
N LEU A 364 -32.87 -45.76 6.80
CA LEU A 364 -31.91 -45.91 7.90
C LEU A 364 -32.04 -47.28 8.58
N ILE A 365 -33.27 -47.70 8.88
CA ILE A 365 -33.57 -49.01 9.48
C ILE A 365 -33.17 -50.15 8.53
N ALA A 366 -33.44 -50.02 7.22
CA ALA A 366 -33.08 -51.03 6.23
C ALA A 366 -31.56 -51.28 6.12
N ASN A 367 -30.74 -50.24 6.32
CA ASN A 367 -29.28 -50.36 6.34
C ASN A 367 -28.76 -50.91 7.68
N TRP A 368 -29.49 -50.73 8.78
CA TRP A 368 -29.16 -51.31 10.09
C TRP A 368 -29.36 -52.83 10.13
N THR A 369 -30.35 -53.36 9.41
CA THR A 369 -30.61 -54.80 9.32
C THR A 369 -29.60 -55.59 8.46
N ARG A 370 -28.57 -54.95 7.90
CA ARG A 370 -27.58 -55.58 7.01
C ARG A 370 -26.15 -55.61 7.55
N ALA A 371 -25.91 -55.16 8.78
CA ALA A 371 -24.62 -55.27 9.46
C ALA A 371 -24.69 -56.40 10.50
N GLU A 372 -24.42 -57.63 10.06
CA GLU A 372 -24.00 -58.75 10.90
C GLU A 372 -22.57 -59.16 10.53
#